data_AF-A0A948SRV6-F1
#
_entry.id   AF-A0A948SRV6-F1
#
_cell.length_a   1.000
_cell.length_b   1.000
_cell.length_c   1.000
_cell.angle_alpha   90.00
_cell.angle_beta   90.00
_cell.angle_gamma   90.00
#
_symmetry.space_group_name_H-M   'P 1'
#
loop_
_entity.id
_entity.type
_entity.pdbx_description
1 polymer ?
#
loop_
_entity_poly.entity_id
_entity_poly.type
_entity_poly.pdbx_seq_one_letter_code
_entity_poly.pdbx_strand_id
1 'polypeptide(L)'
;MRLFRSPEPIRGPRRSASDGALGRVDRIAYGAAVLGPRSVIVATAALSIVPGAAADSAAAWGWNVSGQATVPASTGPVRAVAGGYYHSLAVRSDGTVAAWGFNGNGQCNVPSTLSSVVAVAGGKECSMALRADGTIVVWGGTGYGEGNVPAGLLAKSIAAGDYHALAIRTTGSVVAWGLNTSGQATVPATLGAAKSISAGSCHSLAVQTTGRVVAWGCDTAGQCAVPPTLTGVVQVAAGESHSVAARSTGAVVAWGSNAQGQCAVPAGLGFARQVAAGAQHTLVLLEGGDVVAFGSNAYGQCSVPGTLGIAAGIAAGSYHSLADLQGVSNAFCLGDLNLDRAVDGDDLGRLLSSWGPAPDSPADLTRDGVVDGDDLGQMLGAWGPCG
;
A
#
# COMPACT_ATOMS: atom_id res chain seq x y z
N MET A 1 39.50 28.61 -6.42
CA MET A 1 38.89 29.69 -5.61
C MET A 1 38.24 30.70 -6.55
N ARG A 2 36.96 30.49 -6.89
CA ARG A 2 36.18 31.37 -7.78
C ARG A 2 35.04 31.95 -6.95
N LEU A 3 35.01 33.28 -6.87
CA LEU A 3 34.06 34.09 -6.11
C LEU A 3 32.69 34.09 -6.80
N PHE A 4 31.64 33.72 -6.07
CA PHE A 4 30.24 33.94 -6.45
C PHE A 4 29.88 35.41 -6.18
N ARG A 5 29.32 36.10 -7.19
CA ARG A 5 28.58 37.35 -7.01
C ARG A 5 27.09 37.02 -7.04
N SER A 6 26.37 37.45 -5.99
CA SER A 6 24.91 37.43 -5.90
C SER A 6 24.28 38.50 -6.80
N PRO A 7 23.08 38.29 -7.36
CA PRO A 7 22.29 39.38 -7.94
C PRO A 7 21.18 39.85 -6.98
N GLU A 8 21.09 41.17 -6.81
CA GLU A 8 20.00 41.89 -6.13
C GLU A 8 18.69 41.90 -6.95
N PRO A 9 17.52 42.12 -6.30
CA PRO A 9 16.20 42.03 -6.93
C PRO A 9 15.78 43.31 -7.68
N ILE A 10 15.22 43.12 -8.88
CA ILE A 10 14.63 44.18 -9.71
C ILE A 10 13.23 44.54 -9.20
N ARG A 11 13.01 45.81 -8.85
CA ARG A 11 11.68 46.39 -8.58
C ARG A 11 10.98 46.78 -9.89
N GLY A 12 9.77 46.25 -10.12
CA GLY A 12 8.84 46.66 -11.18
C GLY A 12 7.72 47.58 -10.67
N PRO A 13 7.00 48.29 -11.57
CA PRO A 13 6.37 49.58 -11.28
C PRO A 13 4.92 49.55 -10.79
N ARG A 14 4.50 50.71 -10.25
CA ARG A 14 3.18 51.07 -9.71
C ARG A 14 2.04 50.84 -10.73
N ARG A 15 0.90 50.31 -10.28
CA ARG A 15 -0.36 50.30 -11.03
C ARG A 15 -1.25 51.49 -10.62
N SER A 16 -1.69 52.25 -11.63
CA SER A 16 -2.79 53.21 -11.58
C SER A 16 -4.10 52.53 -12.00
N ALA A 17 -5.23 53.04 -11.52
CA ALA A 17 -6.58 52.48 -11.54
C ALA A 17 -7.31 52.56 -12.90
N SER A 18 -8.30 51.68 -13.12
CA SER A 18 -9.65 52.02 -13.59
C SER A 18 -10.58 50.80 -13.61
N ASP A 19 -11.86 51.10 -13.47
CA ASP A 19 -13.04 50.27 -13.15
C ASP A 19 -13.39 49.12 -14.10
N GLY A 20 -14.14 48.16 -13.57
CA GLY A 20 -15.23 47.54 -14.33
C GLY A 20 -15.60 46.10 -13.96
N ALA A 21 -16.84 45.93 -13.51
CA ALA A 21 -17.64 44.69 -13.40
C ALA A 21 -17.52 43.84 -12.12
N LEU A 22 -18.53 44.05 -11.27
CA LEU A 22 -18.91 43.27 -10.09
C LEU A 22 -19.53 41.92 -10.50
N GLY A 23 -18.93 40.81 -10.06
CA GLY A 23 -19.53 39.48 -10.04
C GLY A 23 -19.74 39.03 -8.58
N ARG A 24 -20.97 38.62 -8.27
CA ARG A 24 -21.49 38.25 -6.93
C ARG A 24 -20.51 37.45 -6.07
N VAL A 25 -20.30 37.94 -4.84
CA VAL A 25 -19.87 37.12 -3.71
C VAL A 25 -21.13 36.77 -2.93
N ASP A 26 -21.61 35.53 -3.04
CA ASP A 26 -22.66 35.04 -2.16
C ASP A 26 -22.08 34.91 -0.74
N ARG A 27 -22.44 35.88 0.10
CA ARG A 27 -22.25 35.83 1.55
C ARG A 27 -23.09 34.70 2.11
N ILE A 28 -22.45 33.67 2.66
CA ILE A 28 -23.13 32.74 3.58
C ILE A 28 -23.39 33.53 4.87
N ALA A 29 -24.65 33.85 5.12
CA ALA A 29 -25.11 34.40 6.37
C ALA A 29 -25.14 33.29 7.43
N TYR A 30 -24.33 33.41 8.48
CA TYR A 30 -24.56 32.66 9.72
C TYR A 30 -25.75 33.30 10.45
N GLY A 31 -26.93 32.71 10.30
CA GLY A 31 -28.07 33.01 11.16
C GLY A 31 -27.86 32.34 12.52
N ALA A 32 -27.48 33.12 13.54
CA ALA A 32 -27.52 32.65 14.92
C ALA A 32 -28.99 32.61 15.38
N ALA A 33 -29.56 31.41 15.50
CA ALA A 33 -30.84 31.21 16.16
C ALA A 33 -30.59 30.96 17.65
N VAL A 34 -31.12 31.83 18.51
CA VAL A 34 -31.21 31.60 19.95
C VAL A 34 -32.36 30.61 20.19
N LEU A 35 -32.07 29.42 20.72
CA LEU A 35 -33.05 28.36 20.98
C LEU A 35 -33.40 28.25 22.47
N GLY A 36 -34.69 28.12 22.79
CA GLY A 36 -35.21 27.82 24.13
C GLY A 36 -35.07 26.34 24.51
N PRO A 37 -35.29 25.96 25.78
CA PRO A 37 -34.74 24.74 26.39
C PRO A 37 -35.41 23.40 26.00
N ARG A 38 -36.19 23.30 24.92
CA ARG A 38 -36.84 22.03 24.49
C ARG A 38 -37.04 21.90 22.98
N SER A 39 -35.97 21.83 22.20
CA SER A 39 -36.06 21.43 20.78
C SER A 39 -35.07 20.29 20.50
N VAL A 40 -35.60 19.15 20.07
CA VAL A 40 -34.82 18.03 19.52
C VAL A 40 -34.60 18.31 18.04
N ILE A 41 -33.34 18.38 17.61
CA ILE A 41 -32.98 18.48 16.20
C ILE A 41 -32.81 17.05 15.68
N VAL A 42 -33.75 16.58 14.85
CA VAL A 42 -33.48 15.46 13.95
C VAL A 42 -32.74 16.04 12.75
N ALA A 43 -31.41 16.06 12.83
CA ALA A 43 -30.59 16.39 11.67
C ALA A 43 -30.57 15.17 10.76
N THR A 44 -31.47 15.11 9.77
CA THR A 44 -31.26 14.28 8.59
C THR A 44 -30.05 14.86 7.85
N ALA A 45 -28.87 14.31 8.11
CA ALA A 45 -27.71 14.55 7.27
C ALA A 45 -28.04 13.95 5.89
N ALA A 46 -28.36 14.80 4.93
CA ALA A 46 -28.41 14.40 3.53
C ALA A 46 -26.98 14.00 3.14
N LEU A 47 -26.76 12.69 2.99
CA LEU A 47 -25.53 12.14 2.42
C LEU A 47 -25.41 12.68 0.99
N SER A 48 -24.55 13.67 0.77
CA SER A 48 -24.17 14.10 -0.56
C SER A 48 -23.30 13.01 -1.15
N ILE A 49 -23.90 12.05 -1.85
CA ILE A 49 -23.17 11.09 -2.67
C ILE A 49 -22.46 11.92 -3.74
N VAL A 50 -21.14 12.05 -3.61
CA VAL A 50 -20.30 12.55 -4.69
C VAL A 50 -20.45 11.55 -5.84
N PRO A 51 -21.03 11.92 -6.99
CA PRO A 51 -21.06 11.03 -8.14
C PRO A 51 -19.62 10.98 -8.67
N GLY A 52 -18.89 9.90 -8.41
CA GLY A 52 -17.54 9.75 -8.97
C GLY A 52 -16.60 8.73 -8.32
N ALA A 53 -16.88 8.20 -7.13
CA ALA A 53 -16.14 7.04 -6.64
C ALA A 53 -16.61 5.80 -7.40
N ALA A 54 -15.98 5.56 -8.57
CA ALA A 54 -16.13 4.28 -9.26
C ALA A 54 -15.79 3.16 -8.28
N ALA A 55 -16.60 2.11 -8.26
CA ALA A 55 -16.25 0.91 -7.53
C ALA A 55 -14.87 0.42 -8.00
N ASP A 56 -14.03 -0.02 -7.05
CA ASP A 56 -12.69 -0.57 -7.29
C ASP A 56 -11.69 0.43 -7.89
N SER A 57 -11.44 1.57 -7.23
CA SER A 57 -10.56 2.62 -7.77
C SER A 57 -9.13 2.58 -7.21
N ALA A 58 -8.15 3.14 -7.93
CA ALA A 58 -6.82 3.38 -7.39
C ALA A 58 -6.73 4.80 -6.82
N ALA A 59 -6.05 4.95 -5.69
CA ALA A 59 -5.64 6.23 -5.13
C ALA A 59 -4.12 6.32 -5.02
N ALA A 60 -3.59 7.53 -5.16
CA ALA A 60 -2.15 7.78 -5.06
C ALA A 60 -1.89 9.14 -4.41
N TRP A 61 -0.84 9.24 -3.59
CA TRP A 61 -0.42 10.48 -2.95
C TRP A 61 1.09 10.50 -2.70
N GLY A 62 1.66 11.68 -2.43
CA GLY A 62 3.10 11.88 -2.24
C GLY A 62 3.78 12.59 -3.42
N TRP A 63 5.06 12.28 -3.65
CA TRP A 63 5.85 12.88 -4.74
C TRP A 63 5.19 12.66 -6.09
N ASN A 64 4.98 13.74 -6.87
CA ASN A 64 4.26 13.67 -8.14
C ASN A 64 4.93 14.35 -9.36
N VAL A 65 6.23 14.66 -9.33
CA VAL A 65 6.90 15.38 -10.45
C VAL A 65 6.79 14.65 -11.79
N SER A 66 6.72 13.31 -11.79
CA SER A 66 6.60 12.51 -13.00
C SER A 66 5.16 12.04 -13.27
N GLY A 67 4.17 12.49 -12.48
CA GLY A 67 2.79 12.04 -12.56
C GLY A 67 2.52 10.69 -11.88
N GLN A 68 3.47 10.11 -11.15
CA GLN A 68 3.33 8.79 -10.51
C GLN A 68 2.24 8.75 -9.43
N ALA A 69 1.92 9.89 -8.81
CA ALA A 69 0.82 10.04 -7.87
C ALA A 69 -0.44 10.65 -8.51
N THR A 70 -0.52 10.68 -9.86
CA THR A 70 -1.73 11.07 -10.60
C THR A 70 -2.30 9.85 -11.30
N VAL A 71 -3.30 9.22 -10.67
CA VAL A 71 -4.00 8.07 -11.24
C VAL A 71 -4.75 8.49 -12.50
N PRO A 72 -4.46 7.90 -13.68
CA PRO A 72 -5.19 8.22 -14.90
C PRO A 72 -6.66 7.79 -14.82
N ALA A 73 -7.58 8.58 -15.39
CA ALA A 73 -8.99 8.21 -15.48
C ALA A 73 -9.23 6.90 -16.26
N SER A 74 -8.31 6.56 -17.18
CA SER A 74 -8.31 5.32 -17.97
C SER A 74 -7.78 4.09 -17.20
N THR A 75 -7.46 4.21 -15.91
CA THR A 75 -7.07 3.06 -15.08
C THR A 75 -8.25 2.11 -14.89
N GLY A 76 -9.47 2.62 -14.76
CA GLY A 76 -10.65 1.80 -14.53
C GLY A 76 -10.58 1.00 -13.22
N PRO A 77 -11.44 -0.02 -13.05
CA PRO A 77 -11.47 -0.87 -11.88
C PRO A 77 -10.16 -1.63 -11.65
N VAL A 78 -9.62 -1.60 -10.43
CA VAL A 78 -8.36 -2.27 -10.05
C VAL A 78 -8.56 -3.23 -8.88
N ARG A 79 -7.71 -4.27 -8.82
CA ARG A 79 -7.68 -5.23 -7.71
C ARG A 79 -6.34 -5.33 -6.98
N ALA A 80 -5.32 -4.64 -7.49
CA ALA A 80 -4.00 -4.59 -6.90
C ALA A 80 -3.21 -3.41 -7.46
N VAL A 81 -2.35 -2.83 -6.63
CA VAL A 81 -1.43 -1.76 -7.01
C VAL A 81 0.02 -2.14 -6.66
N ALA A 82 0.98 -1.56 -7.38
CA ALA A 82 2.39 -1.61 -7.01
C ALA A 82 3.08 -0.28 -7.36
N GLY A 83 3.97 0.17 -6.47
CA GLY A 83 4.82 1.33 -6.71
C GLY A 83 6.19 0.90 -7.22
N GLY A 84 6.70 1.60 -8.22
CA GLY A 84 8.13 1.65 -8.50
C GLY A 84 8.75 2.93 -7.94
N TYR A 85 9.96 3.26 -8.40
CA TYR A 85 10.66 4.44 -7.89
C TYR A 85 10.04 5.75 -8.40
N TYR A 86 9.70 5.79 -9.69
CA TYR A 86 9.13 6.96 -10.38
C TYR A 86 7.86 6.64 -11.18
N HIS A 87 7.31 5.44 -11.04
CA HIS A 87 6.12 4.99 -11.76
C HIS A 87 5.24 4.14 -10.84
N SER A 88 4.01 3.90 -11.29
CA SER A 88 2.99 3.17 -10.58
C SER A 88 2.35 2.17 -11.53
N LEU A 89 1.94 1.03 -10.99
CA LEU A 89 1.30 -0.06 -11.70
C LEU A 89 -0.01 -0.42 -11.00
N ALA A 90 -1.00 -0.86 -11.78
CA ALA A 90 -2.19 -1.50 -11.25
C ALA A 90 -2.60 -2.70 -12.10
N VAL A 91 -3.09 -3.75 -11.43
CA VAL A 91 -3.80 -4.84 -12.08
C VAL A 91 -5.26 -4.45 -12.15
N ARG A 92 -5.77 -4.35 -13.37
CA ARG A 92 -7.19 -4.10 -13.60
C ARG A 92 -8.03 -5.34 -13.30
N SER A 93 -9.30 -5.16 -13.00
CA SER A 93 -10.23 -6.27 -12.74
C SER A 93 -10.35 -7.24 -13.92
N ASP A 94 -10.14 -6.79 -15.16
CA ASP A 94 -10.12 -7.61 -16.37
C ASP A 94 -8.80 -8.40 -16.59
N GLY A 95 -7.82 -8.27 -15.69
CA GLY A 95 -6.52 -8.95 -15.79
C GLY A 95 -5.52 -8.31 -16.75
N THR A 96 -5.77 -7.09 -17.22
CA THR A 96 -4.78 -6.24 -17.89
C THR A 96 -4.04 -5.35 -16.88
N VAL A 97 -3.01 -4.63 -17.34
CA VAL A 97 -2.16 -3.77 -16.50
C VAL A 97 -2.27 -2.31 -16.90
N ALA A 98 -2.44 -1.43 -15.93
CA ALA A 98 -2.26 0.01 -16.06
C ALA A 98 -0.86 0.38 -15.57
N ALA A 99 -0.19 1.30 -16.25
CA ALA A 99 1.07 1.88 -15.80
C ALA A 99 1.08 3.38 -16.06
N TRP A 100 1.58 4.17 -15.11
CA TRP A 100 1.67 5.63 -15.22
C TRP A 100 2.85 6.18 -14.41
N GLY A 101 3.23 7.42 -14.70
CA GLY A 101 4.42 8.06 -14.13
C GLY A 101 5.56 8.22 -15.14
N PHE A 102 6.80 8.23 -14.64
CA PHE A 102 7.99 8.37 -15.48
C PHE A 102 8.16 7.19 -16.43
N ASN A 103 8.45 7.46 -17.71
CA ASN A 103 8.55 6.43 -18.75
C ASN A 103 9.83 6.53 -19.60
N GLY A 104 10.90 7.16 -19.07
CA GLY A 104 12.14 7.38 -19.84
C GLY A 104 12.85 6.10 -20.27
N ASN A 105 12.62 4.98 -19.55
CA ASN A 105 13.18 3.66 -19.86
C ASN A 105 12.11 2.67 -20.36
N GLY A 106 10.90 3.14 -20.66
CA GLY A 106 9.80 2.29 -21.12
C GLY A 106 9.09 1.50 -20.01
N GLN A 107 9.28 1.82 -18.72
CA GLN A 107 8.60 1.14 -17.60
C GLN A 107 7.06 1.27 -17.65
N CYS A 108 6.52 2.30 -18.29
CA CYS A 108 5.07 2.43 -18.50
C CYS A 108 4.59 1.86 -19.84
N ASN A 109 5.49 1.34 -20.69
CA ASN A 109 5.13 0.71 -21.97
C ASN A 109 4.67 -0.74 -21.74
N VAL A 110 3.47 -0.90 -21.17
CA VAL A 110 2.86 -2.21 -20.93
C VAL A 110 2.81 -3.01 -22.24
N PRO A 111 3.36 -4.25 -22.30
CA PRO A 111 3.30 -5.06 -23.52
C PRO A 111 1.85 -5.32 -23.95
N SER A 112 1.53 -5.06 -25.22
CA SER A 112 0.14 -5.14 -25.73
C SER A 112 -0.48 -6.54 -25.67
N THR A 113 0.35 -7.58 -25.59
CA THR A 113 -0.07 -8.98 -25.48
C THR A 113 -0.18 -9.45 -24.02
N LEU A 114 0.07 -8.58 -23.03
CA LEU A 114 0.01 -8.92 -21.62
C LEU A 114 -1.45 -8.96 -21.14
N SER A 115 -1.87 -10.14 -20.69
CA SER A 115 -3.21 -10.41 -20.16
C SER A 115 -3.12 -11.47 -19.06
N SER A 116 -4.24 -11.72 -18.39
CA SER A 116 -4.34 -12.70 -17.29
C SER A 116 -3.32 -12.45 -16.17
N VAL A 117 -3.03 -11.17 -15.89
CA VAL A 117 -2.09 -10.77 -14.83
C VAL A 117 -2.77 -10.87 -13.47
N VAL A 118 -2.11 -11.49 -12.51
CA VAL A 118 -2.60 -11.65 -11.14
C VAL A 118 -1.86 -10.79 -10.13
N ALA A 119 -0.61 -10.41 -10.42
CA ALA A 119 0.18 -9.52 -9.58
C ALA A 119 1.16 -8.69 -10.41
N VAL A 120 1.55 -7.53 -9.88
CA VAL A 120 2.58 -6.65 -10.45
C VAL A 120 3.58 -6.24 -9.38
N ALA A 121 4.79 -5.89 -9.80
CA ALA A 121 5.82 -5.30 -8.95
C ALA A 121 6.60 -4.23 -9.73
N GLY A 122 6.90 -3.10 -9.09
CA GLY A 122 7.66 -2.01 -9.69
C GLY A 122 9.10 -2.00 -9.16
N GLY A 123 10.09 -2.03 -10.06
CA GLY A 123 11.48 -1.75 -9.71
C GLY A 123 11.81 -0.27 -9.85
N LYS A 124 13.11 0.06 -9.90
CA LYS A 124 13.52 1.46 -10.12
C LYS A 124 13.22 1.94 -11.52
N GLU A 125 13.55 1.13 -12.51
CA GLU A 125 13.42 1.45 -13.93
C GLU A 125 12.67 0.38 -14.72
N CYS A 126 12.28 -0.72 -14.08
CA CYS A 126 11.54 -1.82 -14.68
C CYS A 126 10.18 -2.04 -14.01
N SER A 127 9.33 -2.79 -14.70
CA SER A 127 8.07 -3.28 -14.21
C SER A 127 7.99 -4.77 -14.46
N MET A 128 7.32 -5.48 -13.55
CA MET A 128 7.17 -6.92 -13.61
C MET A 128 5.71 -7.30 -13.40
N ALA A 129 5.23 -8.30 -14.13
CA ALA A 129 3.90 -8.88 -14.00
C ALA A 129 3.99 -10.41 -13.86
N LEU A 130 3.20 -10.95 -12.95
CA LEU A 130 2.94 -12.38 -12.79
C LEU A 130 1.61 -12.72 -13.46
N ARG A 131 1.62 -13.66 -14.39
CA ARG A 131 0.42 -14.20 -15.02
C ARG A 131 -0.18 -15.34 -14.20
N ALA A 132 -1.46 -15.62 -14.42
CA ALA A 132 -2.19 -16.69 -13.75
C ALA A 132 -1.60 -18.10 -14.01
N ASP A 133 -0.91 -18.29 -15.14
CA ASP A 133 -0.18 -19.51 -15.47
C ASP A 133 1.17 -19.65 -14.75
N GLY A 134 1.54 -18.66 -13.93
CA GLY A 134 2.78 -18.62 -13.16
C GLY A 134 3.98 -18.04 -13.93
N THR A 135 3.81 -17.64 -15.19
CA THR A 135 4.89 -17.01 -15.97
C THR A 135 5.08 -15.54 -15.59
N ILE A 136 6.31 -15.05 -15.74
CA ILE A 136 6.71 -13.69 -15.39
C ILE A 136 7.08 -12.93 -16.65
N VAL A 137 6.58 -11.70 -16.77
CA VAL A 137 6.96 -10.75 -17.83
C VAL A 137 7.58 -9.53 -17.18
N VAL A 138 8.77 -9.13 -17.66
CA VAL A 138 9.49 -7.93 -17.20
C VAL A 138 9.69 -6.99 -18.39
N TRP A 139 9.49 -5.69 -18.19
CA TRP A 139 9.71 -4.66 -19.20
C TRP A 139 10.29 -3.38 -18.58
N GLY A 140 10.72 -2.44 -19.41
CA GLY A 140 11.40 -1.21 -18.99
C GLY A 140 12.93 -1.35 -18.97
N GLY A 141 13.60 -0.57 -18.13
CA GLY A 141 15.05 -0.57 -17.94
C GLY A 141 15.51 -1.81 -17.18
N THR A 142 16.12 -2.76 -17.89
CA THR A 142 16.55 -4.08 -17.38
C THR A 142 18.06 -4.29 -17.49
N GLY A 143 18.82 -3.19 -17.44
CA GLY A 143 20.26 -3.17 -17.68
C GLY A 143 21.11 -3.91 -16.65
N TYR A 144 20.55 -4.29 -15.49
CA TYR A 144 21.24 -5.06 -14.46
C TYR A 144 20.83 -6.54 -14.45
N GLY A 145 20.10 -6.99 -15.46
CA GLY A 145 19.70 -8.37 -15.64
C GLY A 145 18.35 -8.72 -15.01
N GLU A 146 17.57 -7.75 -14.55
CA GLU A 146 16.21 -7.94 -14.02
C GLU A 146 15.26 -8.52 -15.09
N GLY A 147 15.54 -8.25 -16.37
CA GLY A 147 14.83 -8.84 -17.51
C GLY A 147 15.20 -10.29 -17.81
N ASN A 148 16.28 -10.81 -17.22
CA ASN A 148 16.76 -12.19 -17.44
C ASN A 148 16.00 -13.17 -16.53
N VAL A 149 14.68 -13.26 -16.72
CA VAL A 149 13.83 -14.22 -16.00
C VAL A 149 14.38 -15.64 -16.20
N PRO A 150 14.67 -16.40 -15.12
CA PRO A 150 15.20 -17.75 -15.24
C PRO A 150 14.34 -18.67 -16.11
N ALA A 151 14.96 -19.40 -17.04
CA ALA A 151 14.26 -20.27 -17.97
C ALA A 151 13.41 -21.33 -17.23
N GLY A 152 12.15 -21.50 -17.65
CA GLY A 152 11.22 -22.46 -17.05
C GLY A 152 10.70 -22.08 -15.66
N LEU A 153 10.94 -20.86 -15.18
CA LEU A 153 10.43 -20.40 -13.90
C LEU A 153 8.89 -20.29 -13.92
N LEU A 154 8.25 -21.02 -13.01
CA LEU A 154 6.83 -20.84 -12.65
C LEU A 154 6.74 -20.36 -11.20
N ALA A 155 6.09 -19.22 -11.01
CA ALA A 155 5.99 -18.54 -9.73
C ALA A 155 4.54 -18.41 -9.26
N LYS A 156 4.37 -18.22 -7.95
CA LYS A 156 3.10 -17.85 -7.32
C LYS A 156 3.13 -16.47 -6.64
N SER A 157 4.32 -15.87 -6.56
CA SER A 157 4.53 -14.53 -6.00
C SER A 157 5.81 -13.94 -6.58
N ILE A 158 5.81 -12.61 -6.72
CA ILE A 158 6.91 -11.83 -7.27
C ILE A 158 7.18 -10.60 -6.39
N ALA A 159 8.43 -10.13 -6.37
CA ALA A 159 8.79 -8.83 -5.79
C ALA A 159 9.92 -8.20 -6.61
N ALA A 160 9.94 -6.87 -6.70
CA ALA A 160 10.98 -6.12 -7.38
C ALA A 160 11.64 -5.17 -6.37
N GLY A 161 12.97 -5.20 -6.31
CA GLY A 161 13.76 -4.17 -5.66
C GLY A 161 14.19 -3.11 -6.69
N ASP A 162 15.16 -2.26 -6.34
CA ASP A 162 15.59 -1.22 -7.29
C ASP A 162 16.10 -1.82 -8.60
N TYR A 163 16.98 -2.82 -8.49
CA TYR A 163 17.68 -3.44 -9.62
C TYR A 163 17.78 -4.98 -9.54
N HIS A 164 16.93 -5.61 -8.73
CA HIS A 164 16.87 -7.07 -8.61
C HIS A 164 15.42 -7.53 -8.47
N ALA A 165 15.16 -8.79 -8.77
CA ALA A 165 13.85 -9.40 -8.69
C ALA A 165 13.89 -10.67 -7.86
N LEU A 166 12.79 -10.94 -7.17
CA LEU A 166 12.53 -12.14 -6.41
C LEU A 166 11.25 -12.81 -6.92
N ALA A 167 11.20 -14.13 -6.82
CA ALA A 167 9.96 -14.88 -6.98
C ALA A 167 9.89 -16.07 -6.02
N ILE A 168 8.69 -16.39 -5.55
CA ILE A 168 8.41 -17.68 -4.91
C ILE A 168 7.93 -18.62 -6.00
N ARG A 169 8.67 -19.71 -6.23
CA ARG A 169 8.25 -20.77 -7.15
C ARG A 169 6.93 -21.39 -6.70
N THR A 170 6.19 -22.00 -7.61
CA THR A 170 5.00 -22.80 -7.26
C THR A 170 5.33 -23.91 -6.24
N THR A 171 6.58 -24.41 -6.24
CA THR A 171 7.12 -25.37 -5.26
C THR A 171 7.43 -24.78 -3.88
N GLY A 172 7.35 -23.45 -3.71
CA GLY A 172 7.59 -22.74 -2.44
C GLY A 172 9.02 -22.25 -2.22
N SER A 173 9.99 -22.67 -3.03
CA SER A 173 11.37 -22.16 -2.96
C SER A 173 11.49 -20.75 -3.56
N VAL A 174 12.40 -19.94 -3.03
CA VAL A 174 12.67 -18.58 -3.57
C VAL A 174 13.74 -18.63 -4.65
N VAL A 175 13.60 -17.76 -5.65
CA VAL A 175 14.64 -17.44 -6.63
C VAL A 175 14.84 -15.94 -6.68
N ALA A 176 16.07 -15.52 -6.96
CA ALA A 176 16.43 -14.13 -7.14
C ALA A 176 17.32 -13.98 -8.38
N TRP A 177 17.21 -12.85 -9.08
CA TRP A 177 18.04 -12.50 -10.23
C TRP A 177 18.16 -10.98 -10.39
N GLY A 178 19.08 -10.52 -11.25
CA GLY A 178 19.41 -9.10 -11.42
C GLY A 178 20.72 -8.68 -10.71
N LEU A 179 20.81 -7.42 -10.31
CA LEU A 179 21.98 -6.86 -9.63
C LEU A 179 22.30 -7.63 -8.35
N ASN A 180 23.57 -7.96 -8.13
CA ASN A 180 24.01 -8.76 -6.99
C ASN A 180 25.26 -8.22 -6.26
N THR A 181 25.57 -6.93 -6.40
CA THR A 181 26.79 -6.33 -5.81
C THR A 181 26.82 -6.35 -4.28
N SER A 182 25.65 -6.43 -3.64
CA SER A 182 25.50 -6.54 -2.19
C SER A 182 25.07 -7.94 -1.76
N GLY A 183 25.03 -8.91 -2.67
CA GLY A 183 24.50 -10.25 -2.41
C GLY A 183 22.97 -10.32 -2.40
N GLN A 184 22.25 -9.27 -2.79
CA GLN A 184 20.78 -9.19 -2.74
C GLN A 184 20.07 -10.20 -3.67
N ALA A 185 20.74 -10.71 -4.70
CA ALA A 185 20.25 -11.80 -5.54
C ALA A 185 20.85 -13.18 -5.16
N THR A 186 21.59 -13.28 -4.06
CA THR A 186 22.12 -14.55 -3.53
C THR A 186 21.19 -15.10 -2.46
N VAL A 187 20.19 -15.92 -2.87
CA VAL A 187 19.24 -16.53 -1.93
C VAL A 187 19.97 -17.44 -0.92
N PRO A 188 19.81 -17.23 0.40
CA PRO A 188 20.45 -18.06 1.41
C PRO A 188 19.98 -19.53 1.35
N ALA A 189 20.93 -20.47 1.38
CA ALA A 189 20.62 -21.91 1.36
C ALA A 189 19.74 -22.38 2.52
N THR A 190 19.73 -21.64 3.63
CA THR A 190 18.94 -21.92 4.84
C THR A 190 17.49 -21.44 4.76
N LEU A 191 17.09 -20.75 3.67
CA LEU A 191 15.75 -20.15 3.55
C LEU A 191 14.63 -21.19 3.46
N GLY A 192 14.84 -22.33 2.80
CA GLY A 192 13.78 -23.32 2.61
C GLY A 192 12.55 -22.75 1.88
N ALA A 193 11.35 -23.22 2.24
CA ALA A 193 10.09 -22.76 1.64
C ALA A 193 9.62 -21.44 2.26
N ALA A 194 9.22 -20.49 1.40
CA ALA A 194 8.73 -19.19 1.79
C ALA A 194 7.23 -19.01 1.46
N LYS A 195 6.55 -18.22 2.28
CA LYS A 195 5.16 -17.78 2.08
C LYS A 195 5.02 -16.30 1.69
N SER A 196 6.03 -15.48 1.99
CA SER A 196 6.07 -14.06 1.64
C SER A 196 7.49 -13.67 1.26
N ILE A 197 7.64 -12.74 0.32
CA ILE A 197 8.90 -12.12 -0.09
C ILE A 197 8.72 -10.61 -0.23
N SER A 198 9.79 -9.85 -0.04
CA SER A 198 9.86 -8.43 -0.39
C SER A 198 11.28 -8.09 -0.79
N ALA A 199 11.42 -7.20 -1.78
CA ALA A 199 12.71 -6.71 -2.25
C ALA A 199 12.76 -5.20 -2.04
N GLY A 200 13.78 -4.72 -1.32
CA GLY A 200 14.02 -3.30 -1.08
C GLY A 200 15.01 -2.73 -2.10
N SER A 201 15.65 -1.61 -1.78
CA SER A 201 16.64 -0.99 -2.70
C SER A 201 17.81 -1.94 -3.00
N CYS A 202 18.43 -2.49 -1.95
CA CYS A 202 19.63 -3.32 -2.05
C CYS A 202 19.64 -4.51 -1.07
N HIS A 203 18.48 -4.88 -0.54
CA HIS A 203 18.31 -6.04 0.33
C HIS A 203 16.99 -6.76 0.03
N SER A 204 16.87 -7.98 0.52
CA SER A 204 15.75 -8.87 0.30
C SER A 204 15.28 -9.47 1.63
N LEU A 205 13.97 -9.66 1.74
CA LEU A 205 13.32 -10.31 2.87
C LEU A 205 12.49 -11.48 2.38
N ALA A 206 12.46 -12.56 3.16
CA ALA A 206 11.53 -13.65 2.97
C ALA A 206 11.01 -14.15 4.31
N VAL A 207 9.75 -14.58 4.33
CA VAL A 207 9.11 -15.23 5.46
C VAL A 207 9.00 -16.70 5.16
N GLN A 208 9.66 -17.54 5.95
CA GLN A 208 9.53 -18.98 5.88
C GLN A 208 8.10 -19.41 6.21
N THR A 209 7.67 -20.59 5.76
CA THR A 209 6.35 -21.13 6.13
C THR A 209 6.16 -21.27 7.64
N THR A 210 7.26 -21.41 8.40
CA THR A 210 7.30 -21.41 9.87
C THR A 210 7.04 -20.04 10.52
N GLY A 211 6.99 -18.95 9.74
CA GLY A 211 6.82 -17.59 10.25
C GLY A 211 8.10 -16.91 10.73
N ARG A 212 9.27 -17.48 10.42
CA ARG A 212 10.58 -16.85 10.65
C ARG A 212 10.98 -15.98 9.45
N VAL A 213 11.56 -14.81 9.72
CA VAL A 213 12.11 -13.91 8.69
C VAL A 213 13.57 -14.25 8.41
N VAL A 214 13.93 -14.26 7.13
CA VAL A 214 15.32 -14.30 6.64
C VAL A 214 15.54 -13.05 5.80
N ALA A 215 16.62 -12.33 6.08
CA ALA A 215 17.03 -11.14 5.36
C ALA A 215 18.44 -11.33 4.79
N TRP A 216 18.70 -10.79 3.60
CA TRP A 216 20.01 -10.84 2.96
C TRP A 216 20.22 -9.65 2.01
N GLY A 217 21.47 -9.36 1.68
CA GLY A 217 21.85 -8.21 0.87
C GLY A 217 22.60 -7.16 1.67
N CYS A 218 22.38 -5.88 1.36
CA CYS A 218 22.98 -4.75 2.07
C CYS A 218 22.49 -4.65 3.52
N ASP A 219 23.40 -4.36 4.44
CA ASP A 219 23.11 -4.23 5.89
C ASP A 219 23.77 -3.01 6.53
N THR A 220 24.05 -1.96 5.75
CA THR A 220 24.76 -0.76 6.24
C THR A 220 24.04 0.01 7.34
N ALA A 221 22.72 -0.19 7.48
CA ALA A 221 21.87 0.42 8.50
C ALA A 221 21.23 -0.62 9.43
N GLY A 222 21.66 -1.89 9.38
CA GLY A 222 21.04 -2.98 10.14
C GLY A 222 19.71 -3.48 9.54
N GLN A 223 19.39 -3.17 8.28
CA GLN A 223 18.13 -3.59 7.64
C GLN A 223 18.01 -5.11 7.42
N CYS A 224 19.14 -5.84 7.39
CA CYS A 224 19.18 -7.30 7.39
C CYS A 224 19.32 -7.90 8.81
N ALA A 225 19.54 -7.09 9.83
CA ALA A 225 19.62 -7.52 11.23
C ALA A 225 18.22 -7.82 11.80
N VAL A 226 17.63 -8.94 11.38
CA VAL A 226 16.31 -9.41 11.84
C VAL A 226 16.30 -9.53 13.38
N PRO A 227 15.33 -8.90 14.08
CA PRO A 227 15.26 -8.98 15.53
C PRO A 227 15.20 -10.44 16.03
N PRO A 228 16.04 -10.88 16.99
CA PRO A 228 16.16 -12.28 17.37
C PRO A 228 14.88 -12.93 17.90
N THR A 229 13.98 -12.13 18.48
CA THR A 229 12.70 -12.57 19.06
C THR A 229 11.53 -12.48 18.08
N LEU A 230 11.77 -12.05 16.83
CA LEU A 230 10.72 -11.91 15.82
C LEU A 230 10.29 -13.28 15.28
N THR A 231 9.07 -13.67 15.65
CA THR A 231 8.43 -14.93 15.25
C THR A 231 6.97 -14.70 14.88
N GLY A 232 6.34 -15.69 14.23
CA GLY A 232 4.93 -15.59 13.85
C GLY A 232 4.67 -14.53 12.79
N VAL A 233 5.66 -14.25 11.93
CA VAL A 233 5.52 -13.27 10.85
C VAL A 233 4.64 -13.85 9.74
N VAL A 234 3.76 -13.02 9.20
CA VAL A 234 2.89 -13.36 8.05
C VAL A 234 3.30 -12.60 6.79
N GLN A 235 3.76 -11.36 6.92
CA GLN A 235 4.16 -10.53 5.80
C GLN A 235 5.38 -9.68 6.16
N VAL A 236 6.16 -9.34 5.14
CA VAL A 236 7.31 -8.43 5.22
C VAL A 236 7.23 -7.37 4.13
N ALA A 237 7.78 -6.19 4.41
CA ALA A 237 8.01 -5.14 3.43
C ALA A 237 9.43 -4.58 3.60
N ALA A 238 10.12 -4.34 2.49
CA ALA A 238 11.50 -3.89 2.44
C ALA A 238 11.56 -2.51 1.80
N GLY A 239 12.06 -1.51 2.53
CA GLY A 239 12.28 -0.16 2.02
C GLY A 239 13.68 0.06 1.45
N GLU A 240 14.17 1.30 1.43
CA GLU A 240 15.53 1.58 0.95
C GLU A 240 16.61 1.07 1.92
N SER A 241 16.42 1.32 3.22
CA SER A 241 17.36 0.95 4.29
C SER A 241 16.66 0.57 5.59
N HIS A 242 15.40 0.14 5.52
CA HIS A 242 14.63 -0.36 6.65
C HIS A 242 13.76 -1.53 6.20
N SER A 243 13.33 -2.31 7.18
CA SER A 243 12.54 -3.53 7.01
C SER A 243 11.37 -3.49 7.97
N VAL A 244 10.23 -4.01 7.52
CA VAL A 244 8.98 -4.05 8.28
C VAL A 244 8.40 -5.45 8.22
N ALA A 245 7.85 -5.93 9.32
CA ALA A 245 7.17 -7.20 9.41
C ALA A 245 5.82 -7.04 10.13
N ALA A 246 4.79 -7.67 9.57
CA ALA A 246 3.50 -7.87 10.23
C ALA A 246 3.45 -9.29 10.81
N ARG A 247 3.07 -9.41 12.09
CA ARG A 247 2.86 -10.69 12.77
C ARG A 247 1.43 -11.17 12.59
N SER A 248 1.19 -12.46 12.78
CA SER A 248 -0.16 -13.05 12.77
C SER A 248 -1.08 -12.48 13.85
N THR A 249 -0.51 -11.79 14.84
CA THR A 249 -1.24 -11.09 15.91
C THR A 249 -1.59 -9.65 15.53
N GLY A 250 -1.34 -9.21 14.28
CA GLY A 250 -1.51 -7.83 13.84
C GLY A 250 -0.40 -6.87 14.28
N ALA A 251 0.54 -7.31 15.13
CA ALA A 251 1.64 -6.45 15.59
C ALA A 251 2.65 -6.16 14.48
N VAL A 252 3.04 -4.90 14.34
CA VAL A 252 4.04 -4.44 13.36
C VAL A 252 5.38 -4.24 14.06
N VAL A 253 6.45 -4.76 13.44
CA VAL A 253 7.84 -4.57 13.89
C VAL A 253 8.65 -4.01 12.73
N ALA A 254 9.36 -2.91 12.96
CA ALA A 254 10.24 -2.30 11.97
C ALA A 254 11.67 -2.17 12.51
N TRP A 255 12.67 -2.36 11.65
CA TRP A 255 14.09 -2.29 12.00
C TRP A 255 14.95 -1.77 10.83
N GLY A 256 16.18 -1.38 11.12
CA GLY A 256 17.10 -0.73 10.19
C GLY A 256 17.22 0.78 10.42
N SER A 257 17.44 1.56 9.36
CA SER A 257 17.54 3.02 9.44
C SER A 257 16.26 3.64 10.00
N ASN A 258 16.40 4.54 10.99
CA ASN A 258 15.28 5.24 11.60
C ASN A 258 15.46 6.78 11.63
N ALA A 259 16.33 7.32 10.77
CA ALA A 259 16.66 8.76 10.79
C ALA A 259 15.47 9.68 10.44
N GLN A 260 14.41 9.14 9.84
CA GLN A 260 13.18 9.85 9.46
C GLN A 260 11.96 9.30 10.21
N GLY A 261 12.14 8.44 11.22
CA GLY A 261 11.03 7.80 11.93
C GLY A 261 10.38 6.63 11.18
N GLN A 262 10.99 6.12 10.11
CA GLN A 262 10.43 5.03 9.29
C GLN A 262 10.33 3.68 10.02
N CYS A 263 11.03 3.53 11.16
CA CYS A 263 10.89 2.40 12.08
C CYS A 263 10.12 2.76 13.37
N ALA A 264 9.66 4.00 13.52
CA ALA A 264 8.91 4.46 14.69
C ALA A 264 7.43 4.05 14.57
N VAL A 265 7.16 2.75 14.74
CA VAL A 265 5.82 2.17 14.69
C VAL A 265 4.92 2.85 15.74
N PRO A 266 3.80 3.48 15.35
CA PRO A 266 2.86 4.08 16.30
C PRO A 266 2.32 3.06 17.31
N ALA A 267 2.10 3.50 18.55
CA ALA A 267 1.42 2.67 19.55
C ALA A 267 -0.08 2.59 19.25
N GLY A 268 -0.69 1.44 19.56
CA GLY A 268 -2.14 1.27 19.40
C GLY A 268 -2.63 1.30 17.94
N LEU A 269 -1.86 0.74 17.00
CA LEU A 269 -2.27 0.63 15.59
C LEU A 269 -3.50 -0.25 15.38
N GLY A 270 -3.85 -1.13 16.32
CA GLY A 270 -4.80 -2.22 16.09
C GLY A 270 -4.20 -3.34 15.23
N PHE A 271 -5.07 -4.16 14.61
CA PHE A 271 -4.64 -5.30 13.81
C PHE A 271 -4.15 -4.88 12.41
N ALA A 272 -2.85 -4.98 12.16
CA ALA A 272 -2.27 -4.74 10.83
C ALA A 272 -2.48 -5.95 9.90
N ARG A 273 -3.24 -5.74 8.82
CA ARG A 273 -3.49 -6.73 7.77
C ARG A 273 -2.40 -6.74 6.71
N GLN A 274 -1.89 -5.56 6.34
CA GLN A 274 -0.83 -5.43 5.35
C GLN A 274 0.19 -4.36 5.73
N VAL A 275 1.45 -4.58 5.36
CA VAL A 275 2.54 -3.61 5.43
C VAL A 275 3.12 -3.35 4.04
N ALA A 276 3.48 -2.10 3.77
CA ALA A 276 4.26 -1.71 2.60
C ALA A 276 5.33 -0.69 3.02
N ALA A 277 6.47 -0.68 2.32
CA ALA A 277 7.61 0.18 2.65
C ALA A 277 8.12 0.86 1.39
N GLY A 278 8.21 2.18 1.42
CA GLY A 278 8.87 2.97 0.38
C GLY A 278 10.33 3.25 0.76
N ALA A 279 10.91 4.31 0.21
CA ALA A 279 12.31 4.63 0.47
C ALA A 279 12.56 4.88 1.98
N GLN A 280 11.77 5.78 2.56
CA GLN A 280 11.92 6.25 3.93
C GLN A 280 10.57 6.40 4.65
N HIS A 281 9.55 5.67 4.21
CA HIS A 281 8.23 5.67 4.85
C HIS A 281 7.63 4.27 4.86
N THR A 282 6.76 4.03 5.83
CA THR A 282 6.03 2.78 6.03
C THR A 282 4.55 3.06 5.97
N LEU A 283 3.83 2.17 5.29
CA LEU A 283 2.36 2.12 5.26
C LEU A 283 1.91 0.86 5.99
N VAL A 284 0.84 0.99 6.75
CA VAL A 284 0.14 -0.10 7.43
C VAL A 284 -1.32 0.00 7.04
N LEU A 285 -1.86 -1.10 6.53
CA LEU A 285 -3.28 -1.25 6.28
C LEU A 285 -3.88 -2.04 7.44
N LEU A 286 -4.82 -1.42 8.11
CA LEU A 286 -5.56 -2.01 9.22
C LEU A 286 -6.74 -2.83 8.70
N GLU A 287 -7.28 -3.67 9.56
CA GLU A 287 -8.37 -4.58 9.19
C GLU A 287 -9.64 -3.87 8.72
N GLY A 288 -9.96 -2.71 9.31
CA GLY A 288 -11.08 -1.86 8.88
C GLY A 288 -10.86 -1.10 7.55
N GLY A 289 -9.72 -1.32 6.87
CA GLY A 289 -9.35 -0.65 5.64
C GLY A 289 -8.73 0.74 5.81
N ASP A 290 -8.53 1.18 7.06
CA ASP A 290 -7.80 2.40 7.39
C ASP A 290 -6.31 2.25 7.09
N VAL A 291 -5.71 3.31 6.53
CA VAL A 291 -4.27 3.34 6.21
C VAL A 291 -3.56 4.27 7.19
N VAL A 292 -2.56 3.74 7.88
CA VAL A 292 -1.65 4.51 8.72
C VAL A 292 -0.28 4.61 8.03
N ALA A 293 0.29 5.81 8.01
CA ALA A 293 1.60 6.06 7.42
C ALA A 293 2.54 6.77 8.39
N PHE A 294 3.80 6.37 8.44
CA PHE A 294 4.83 6.98 9.27
C PHE A 294 6.22 6.94 8.61
N GLY A 295 7.11 7.82 9.06
CA GLY A 295 8.42 8.05 8.44
C GLY A 295 8.52 9.41 7.77
N SER A 296 9.40 9.51 6.77
CA SER A 296 9.62 10.73 5.99
C SER A 296 8.35 11.21 5.31
N ASN A 297 7.97 12.47 5.53
CA ASN A 297 6.82 13.10 4.89
C ASN A 297 7.19 14.32 4.02
N ALA A 298 8.44 14.37 3.53
CA ALA A 298 8.95 15.53 2.77
C ALA A 298 8.16 15.85 1.49
N TYR A 299 7.43 14.88 0.94
CA TYR A 299 6.63 15.00 -0.28
C TYR A 299 5.14 14.71 -0.03
N GLY A 300 4.69 14.61 1.23
CA GLY A 300 3.32 14.25 1.56
C GLY A 300 3.01 12.75 1.47
N GLN A 301 4.00 11.87 1.32
CA GLN A 301 3.79 10.42 1.19
C GLN A 301 3.21 9.74 2.45
N CYS A 302 3.36 10.36 3.62
CA CYS A 302 2.67 9.96 4.85
C CYS A 302 1.37 10.73 5.11
N SER A 303 1.04 11.72 4.27
CA SER A 303 -0.22 12.46 4.37
C SER A 303 -1.35 11.68 3.69
N VAL A 304 -1.82 10.64 4.36
CA VAL A 304 -2.96 9.81 3.90
C VAL A 304 -4.17 10.71 3.64
N PRO A 305 -4.77 10.70 2.43
CA PRO A 305 -5.92 11.54 2.13
C PRO A 305 -7.11 11.23 3.05
N GLY A 306 -7.70 12.24 3.68
CA GLY A 306 -8.90 12.06 4.50
C GLY A 306 -10.13 11.57 3.72
N THR A 307 -10.08 11.62 2.39
CA THR A 307 -11.10 11.12 1.46
C THR A 307 -10.71 9.79 0.82
N LEU A 308 -9.69 9.09 1.33
CA LEU A 308 -9.20 7.84 0.73
C LEU A 308 -10.29 6.77 0.65
N GLY A 309 -11.21 6.76 1.61
CA GLY A 309 -12.18 5.67 1.73
C GLY A 309 -11.53 4.41 2.29
N ILE A 310 -12.10 3.26 1.94
CA ILE A 310 -11.69 1.95 2.48
C ILE A 310 -10.69 1.30 1.51
N ALA A 311 -9.47 1.06 1.99
CA ALA A 311 -8.45 0.40 1.18
C ALA A 311 -8.56 -1.14 1.24
N ALA A 312 -8.60 -1.77 0.07
CA ALA A 312 -8.47 -3.22 -0.09
C ALA A 312 -7.00 -3.67 -0.15
N GLY A 313 -6.09 -2.77 -0.51
CA GLY A 313 -4.68 -3.05 -0.56
C GLY A 313 -3.88 -1.77 -0.58
N ILE A 314 -2.63 -1.87 -0.14
CA ILE A 314 -1.67 -0.76 -0.14
C ILE A 314 -0.41 -1.15 -0.90
N ALA A 315 0.24 -0.15 -1.49
CA ALA A 315 1.60 -0.27 -2.00
C ALA A 315 2.35 1.03 -1.78
N ALA A 316 3.68 0.93 -1.70
CA ALA A 316 4.56 2.08 -1.62
C ALA A 316 5.49 2.06 -2.83
N GLY A 317 5.64 3.19 -3.49
CA GLY A 317 6.81 3.47 -4.32
C GLY A 317 7.89 4.14 -3.48
N SER A 318 8.95 4.65 -4.12
CA SER A 318 10.04 5.26 -3.34
C SER A 318 9.60 6.47 -2.51
N TYR A 319 8.87 7.40 -3.12
CA TYR A 319 8.43 8.65 -2.48
C TYR A 319 6.93 8.94 -2.65
N HIS A 320 6.15 7.92 -3.02
CA HIS A 320 4.70 8.03 -3.17
C HIS A 320 4.04 6.75 -2.63
N SER A 321 2.77 6.87 -2.33
CA SER A 321 1.94 5.84 -1.71
C SER A 321 0.75 5.58 -2.61
N LEU A 322 0.28 4.33 -2.60
CA LEU A 322 -0.80 3.83 -3.42
C LEU A 322 -1.77 3.01 -2.56
N ALA A 323 -3.04 3.06 -2.92
CA ALA A 323 -4.04 2.12 -2.43
C ALA A 323 -4.96 1.69 -3.57
N ASP A 324 -5.33 0.42 -3.59
CA ASP A 324 -6.56 -0.01 -4.25
C ASP A 324 -7.71 0.07 -3.26
N LEU A 325 -8.79 0.69 -3.70
CA LEU A 325 -9.96 1.04 -2.89
C LEU A 325 -11.11 0.15 -3.31
N GLN A 326 -11.88 -0.34 -2.35
CA GLN A 326 -13.12 -1.01 -2.68
C GLN A 326 -14.20 0.01 -3.04
N GLY A 327 -15.09 -0.37 -3.96
CA GLY A 327 -16.29 0.41 -4.18
C GLY A 327 -17.19 0.45 -2.95
N VAL A 328 -17.72 1.62 -2.62
CA VAL A 328 -18.74 1.81 -1.57
C VAL A 328 -20.07 1.07 -1.82
N SER A 329 -20.22 0.38 -2.97
CA SER A 329 -21.32 -0.58 -3.19
C SER A 329 -21.05 -1.95 -2.59
N ASN A 330 -19.78 -2.31 -2.40
CA ASN A 330 -19.35 -3.50 -1.66
C ASN A 330 -18.97 -3.02 -0.27
N ALA A 331 -19.98 -2.58 0.48
CA ALA A 331 -19.83 -2.48 1.93
C ALA A 331 -19.20 -3.78 2.41
N PHE A 332 -18.20 -3.69 3.29
CA PHE A 332 -17.70 -4.84 4.03
C PHE A 332 -18.87 -5.79 4.32
N CYS A 333 -18.73 -7.06 3.93
CA CYS A 333 -19.47 -8.09 4.62
C CYS A 333 -19.11 -7.95 6.08
N LEU A 334 -20.04 -7.39 6.84
CA LEU A 334 -19.79 -7.04 8.22
C LEU A 334 -19.74 -8.36 8.99
N GLY A 335 -18.52 -8.83 9.29
CA GLY A 335 -18.28 -10.18 9.79
C GLY A 335 -17.51 -11.12 8.84
N ASP A 336 -17.07 -10.69 7.65
CA ASP A 336 -16.09 -11.45 6.84
C ASP A 336 -14.70 -11.20 7.45
N LEU A 337 -14.36 -11.99 8.47
CA LEU A 337 -13.13 -11.88 9.25
C LEU A 337 -11.94 -12.55 8.55
N ASN A 338 -12.20 -13.35 7.50
CA ASN A 338 -11.19 -14.07 6.75
C ASN A 338 -10.90 -13.48 5.37
N LEU A 339 -11.74 -12.54 4.93
CA LEU A 339 -11.72 -11.78 3.69
C LEU A 339 -11.80 -12.65 2.43
N ASP A 340 -12.49 -13.78 2.51
CA ASP A 340 -12.75 -14.66 1.37
C ASP A 340 -13.99 -14.26 0.55
N ARG A 341 -14.65 -13.15 0.95
CA ARG A 341 -15.89 -12.63 0.37
C ARG A 341 -17.11 -13.49 0.68
N ALA A 342 -17.11 -14.16 1.83
CA ALA A 342 -18.28 -14.69 2.48
C ALA A 342 -18.23 -14.40 3.98
N VAL A 343 -19.39 -14.28 4.61
CA VAL A 343 -19.52 -14.44 6.05
C VAL A 343 -20.01 -15.86 6.30
N ASP A 344 -19.13 -16.72 6.79
CA ASP A 344 -19.45 -18.12 6.98
C ASP A 344 -18.88 -18.72 8.29
N GLY A 345 -18.84 -20.06 8.33
CA GLY A 345 -18.41 -20.80 9.51
C GLY A 345 -16.96 -20.52 9.92
N ASP A 346 -16.09 -20.17 8.98
CA ASP A 346 -14.70 -19.86 9.26
C ASP A 346 -14.57 -18.50 9.95
N ASP A 347 -15.40 -17.53 9.55
CA ASP A 347 -15.47 -16.23 10.23
C ASP A 347 -16.09 -16.35 11.61
N LEU A 348 -17.17 -17.13 11.75
CA LEU A 348 -17.76 -17.41 13.05
C LEU A 348 -16.76 -18.05 14.01
N GLY A 349 -15.94 -18.97 13.50
CA GLY A 349 -14.84 -19.56 14.28
C GLY A 349 -13.86 -18.50 14.79
N ARG A 350 -13.50 -17.52 13.94
CA ARG A 350 -12.62 -16.40 14.32
C ARG A 350 -13.26 -15.46 15.33
N LEU A 351 -14.54 -15.13 15.15
CA LEU A 351 -15.28 -14.29 16.09
C LEU A 351 -15.32 -14.94 17.47
N LEU A 352 -15.77 -16.19 17.55
CA LEU A 352 -15.87 -16.95 18.80
C LEU A 352 -14.51 -17.18 19.46
N SER A 353 -13.43 -17.28 18.68
CA SER A 353 -12.07 -17.40 19.23
C SER A 353 -11.58 -16.15 19.95
N SER A 354 -12.21 -15.01 19.70
CA SER A 354 -11.84 -13.69 20.25
C SER A 354 -12.80 -13.22 21.34
N TRP A 355 -13.72 -14.08 21.81
CA TRP A 355 -14.80 -13.73 22.74
C TRP A 355 -14.28 -13.11 24.05
N GLY A 356 -14.87 -11.99 24.45
CA GLY A 356 -14.51 -11.22 25.64
C GLY A 356 -13.81 -9.89 25.32
N PRO A 357 -13.18 -9.23 26.31
CA PRO A 357 -12.55 -7.92 26.12
C PRO A 357 -11.47 -7.97 25.05
N ALA A 358 -11.67 -7.23 23.97
CA ALA A 358 -10.78 -7.25 22.82
C ALA A 358 -10.83 -5.91 22.07
N PRO A 359 -10.31 -4.82 22.68
CA PRO A 359 -10.48 -3.44 22.20
C PRO A 359 -9.88 -3.12 20.82
N ASP A 360 -9.09 -4.04 20.28
CA ASP A 360 -8.45 -3.94 18.98
C ASP A 360 -8.78 -5.14 18.09
N SER A 361 -9.78 -5.94 18.46
CA SER A 361 -10.15 -7.16 17.74
C SER A 361 -11.04 -6.83 16.55
N PRO A 362 -10.81 -7.44 15.39
CA PRO A 362 -11.73 -7.30 14.27
C PRO A 362 -13.04 -8.04 14.45
N ALA A 363 -13.07 -8.98 15.39
CA ALA A 363 -14.29 -9.64 15.80
C ALA A 363 -15.18 -8.71 16.65
N ASP A 364 -14.67 -7.56 17.12
CA ASP A 364 -15.45 -6.50 17.77
C ASP A 364 -16.03 -5.61 16.67
N LEU A 365 -17.14 -6.09 16.10
CA LEU A 365 -17.85 -5.48 14.99
C LEU A 365 -18.60 -4.22 15.45
N THR A 366 -19.02 -4.16 16.72
CA THR A 366 -19.69 -3.03 17.35
C THR A 366 -18.72 -1.90 17.76
N ARG A 367 -17.43 -2.22 17.91
CA ARG A 367 -16.34 -1.35 18.37
C ARG A 367 -16.54 -0.81 19.77
N ASP A 368 -17.14 -1.60 20.65
CA ASP A 368 -17.37 -1.20 22.05
C ASP A 368 -16.25 -1.66 23.00
N GLY A 369 -15.28 -2.41 22.47
CA GLY A 369 -14.11 -2.90 23.15
C GLY A 369 -14.20 -4.36 23.61
N VAL A 370 -15.30 -5.05 23.29
CA VAL A 370 -15.60 -6.42 23.70
C VAL A 370 -16.16 -7.19 22.50
N VAL A 371 -15.74 -8.43 22.33
CA VAL A 371 -16.36 -9.37 21.39
C VAL A 371 -17.42 -10.16 22.14
N ASP A 372 -18.68 -9.92 21.84
CA ASP A 372 -19.78 -10.59 22.52
C ASP A 372 -20.99 -10.93 21.61
N GLY A 373 -22.15 -11.08 22.24
CA GLY A 373 -23.39 -11.45 21.55
C GLY A 373 -23.85 -10.41 20.54
N ASP A 374 -23.49 -9.15 20.71
CA ASP A 374 -23.88 -8.08 19.80
C ASP A 374 -23.06 -8.15 18.51
N ASP A 375 -21.78 -8.48 18.59
CA ASP A 375 -20.94 -8.73 17.40
C ASP A 375 -21.37 -10.00 16.67
N LEU A 376 -21.65 -11.08 17.43
CA LEU A 376 -22.19 -12.31 16.85
C LEU A 376 -23.52 -12.03 16.12
N GLY A 377 -24.37 -11.18 16.70
CA GLY A 377 -25.61 -10.74 16.07
C GLY A 377 -25.37 -10.00 14.76
N GLN A 378 -24.39 -9.11 14.70
CA GLN A 378 -24.02 -8.38 13.48
C GLN A 378 -23.47 -9.33 12.40
N MET A 379 -22.57 -10.24 12.77
CA MET A 379 -22.02 -11.25 11.86
C MET A 379 -23.10 -12.16 11.28
N LEU A 380 -23.97 -12.73 12.13
CA LEU A 380 -25.05 -13.61 11.65
C LEU A 380 -26.06 -12.86 10.77
N GLY A 381 -26.23 -11.56 10.98
CA GLY A 381 -27.04 -10.70 10.12
C GLY A 381 -26.46 -10.50 8.72
N ALA A 382 -25.16 -10.71 8.55
CA ALA A 382 -24.45 -10.60 7.27
C ALA A 382 -24.12 -11.96 6.62
N TRP A 383 -24.66 -13.07 7.15
CA TRP A 383 -24.31 -14.42 6.73
C TRP A 383 -24.52 -14.67 5.23
N GLY A 384 -23.48 -15.19 4.56
CA GLY A 384 -23.49 -15.51 3.14
C GLY A 384 -22.46 -14.75 2.30
N PRO A 385 -22.48 -14.92 0.97
CA PRO A 385 -21.51 -14.29 0.07
C PRO A 385 -21.68 -12.77 0.02
N CYS A 386 -20.56 -12.06 -0.11
CA CYS A 386 -20.50 -10.61 -0.24
C CYS A 386 -20.88 -10.15 -1.65
N GLY A 387 -21.97 -9.37 -1.74
CA GLY A 387 -22.60 -8.91 -2.98
C GLY A 387 -22.12 -7.55 -3.45
#